data_AF-A0A7X8J9S7-F1
#
_entry.id   AF-A0A7X8J9S7-F1
#
_cell.length_a   1.000
_cell.length_b   1.000
_cell.length_c   1.000
_cell.angle_alpha   90.00
_cell.angle_beta   90.00
_cell.angle_gamma   90.00
#
_symmetry.space_group_name_H-M   'P 1'
#
loop_
_entity.id
_entity.type
_entity.pdbx_description
1 polymer ?
#
loop_
_entity_poly.entity_id
_entity_poly.type
_entity_poly.pdbx_seq_one_letter_code
_entity_poly.pdbx_strand_id
1 'polypeptide(L)'
;MLADDDKVYSRPLEAFPILKEANDAQRLKFKIYLKGKALRWDELDEDIHISSFAETKEPEYPNEIARIFSQIPELNVSAVARSIGINKSLLSSYIYGMKKPSPERTEEIKSAIREIGQNMIAVV
;
A
#
# COMPACT_ATOMS: atom_id res chain seq x y z
N MET A 1 -16.34 -7.53 -35.84
CA MET A 1 -16.81 -8.18 -34.60
C MET A 1 -16.28 -7.37 -33.44
N LEU A 2 -17.11 -6.50 -32.87
CA LEU A 2 -16.84 -5.89 -31.58
C LEU A 2 -17.31 -6.93 -30.55
N ALA A 3 -16.40 -7.47 -29.75
CA ALA A 3 -16.80 -8.35 -28.67
C ALA A 3 -17.43 -7.48 -27.58
N ASP A 4 -18.76 -7.52 -27.51
CA ASP A 4 -19.57 -7.20 -26.33
C ASP A 4 -19.24 -8.21 -25.24
N ASP A 5 -18.22 -7.92 -24.44
CA ASP A 5 -18.22 -8.40 -23.06
C ASP A 5 -18.11 -7.13 -22.21
N ASP A 6 -19.24 -6.67 -21.65
CA ASP A 6 -19.35 -5.62 -20.62
C ASP A 6 -18.69 -6.06 -19.30
N LYS A 7 -17.53 -6.69 -19.40
CA LYS A 7 -16.80 -7.28 -18.30
C LYS A 7 -16.20 -6.16 -17.46
N VAL A 8 -16.78 -5.98 -16.28
CA VAL A 8 -16.25 -5.08 -15.27
C VAL A 8 -15.05 -5.73 -14.59
N TYR A 9 -13.93 -5.00 -14.55
CA TYR A 9 -12.74 -5.39 -13.80
C TYR A 9 -12.63 -4.51 -12.55
N SER A 10 -12.33 -5.14 -11.43
CA SER A 10 -12.17 -4.46 -10.14
C SER A 10 -11.08 -5.14 -9.33
N ARG A 11 -10.44 -4.37 -8.45
CA ARG A 11 -9.44 -4.85 -7.51
C ARG A 11 -9.65 -4.15 -6.16
N PRO A 12 -9.39 -4.82 -5.02
CA PRO A 12 -9.46 -4.18 -3.70
C PRO A 12 -8.58 -2.93 -3.64
N LEU A 13 -9.06 -1.90 -2.92
CA LEU A 13 -8.36 -0.62 -2.80
C LEU A 13 -7.00 -0.76 -2.10
N GLU A 14 -6.87 -1.77 -1.24
CA GLU A 14 -5.65 -2.22 -0.56
C GLU A 14 -4.50 -2.50 -1.54
N ALA A 15 -4.81 -2.88 -2.78
CA ALA A 15 -3.81 -3.09 -3.83
C ALA A 15 -3.11 -1.80 -4.29
N PHE A 16 -3.67 -0.64 -3.95
CA PHE A 16 -3.20 0.67 -4.35
C PHE A 16 -3.00 1.54 -3.10
N PRO A 17 -1.91 1.36 -2.33
CA PRO A 17 -1.71 2.03 -1.04
C PRO A 17 -1.89 3.55 -1.09
N ILE A 18 -1.43 4.21 -2.15
CA ILE A 18 -1.58 5.66 -2.31
C ILE A 18 -3.06 6.05 -2.45
N LEU A 19 -3.84 5.28 -3.23
CA LEU A 19 -5.29 5.51 -3.36
C LEU A 19 -6.08 5.11 -2.10
N LYS A 20 -5.59 4.12 -1.34
CA LYS A 20 -6.17 3.70 -0.06
C LYS A 20 -6.06 4.81 0.99
N GLU A 21 -4.94 5.53 0.99
CA GLU A 21 -4.68 6.67 1.88
C GLU A 21 -5.30 7.98 1.38
N ALA A 22 -5.60 8.09 0.09
CA ALA A 22 -6.24 9.26 -0.50
C ALA A 22 -7.69 9.47 0.02
N ASN A 23 -8.19 10.69 -0.05
CA ASN A 23 -9.61 10.98 0.18
C ASN A 23 -10.46 10.73 -1.09
N ASP A 24 -11.78 10.72 -0.96
CA ASP A 24 -12.70 10.47 -2.08
C ASP A 24 -12.54 11.49 -3.22
N ALA A 25 -12.38 12.77 -2.89
CA ALA A 25 -12.20 13.81 -3.90
C ALA A 25 -10.92 13.62 -4.70
N GLN A 26 -9.83 13.16 -4.07
CA GLN A 26 -8.58 12.82 -4.74
C GLN A 26 -8.75 11.57 -5.62
N ARG A 27 -9.42 10.52 -5.12
CA ARG A 27 -9.68 9.30 -5.89
C ARG A 27 -10.49 9.54 -7.17
N LEU A 28 -11.42 10.50 -7.15
CA LEU A 28 -12.24 10.84 -8.32
C LEU A 28 -11.50 11.62 -9.41
N LYS A 29 -10.33 12.22 -9.11
CA LYS A 29 -9.54 13.02 -10.06
C LYS A 29 -8.59 12.17 -10.92
N PHE A 30 -9.07 11.06 -11.47
CA PHE A 30 -8.29 10.24 -12.38
C PHE A 30 -8.48 10.67 -13.83
N LYS A 31 -7.46 10.43 -14.66
CA LYS A 31 -7.57 10.53 -16.12
C LYS A 31 -7.05 9.26 -16.78
N ILE A 32 -7.65 8.92 -17.92
CA ILE A 32 -7.14 7.85 -18.79
C ILE A 32 -5.92 8.41 -19.54
N TYR A 33 -4.81 7.69 -19.52
CA TYR A 33 -3.58 8.10 -20.20
C TYR A 33 -2.92 6.90 -20.93
N LEU A 34 -1.80 7.16 -21.63
CA LEU A 34 -1.10 6.16 -22.45
C LEU A 34 -1.99 5.44 -23.46
N LYS A 35 -2.79 6.19 -24.23
CA LYS A 35 -3.71 5.63 -25.25
C LYS A 35 -4.67 4.57 -24.67
N GLY A 36 -5.18 4.81 -23.46
CA GLY A 36 -6.14 3.92 -22.82
C GLY A 36 -5.52 2.76 -22.02
N LYS A 37 -4.20 2.74 -21.83
CA LYS A 37 -3.52 1.63 -21.15
C LYS A 37 -3.33 1.83 -19.65
N ALA A 38 -3.57 3.03 -19.14
CA ALA A 38 -3.36 3.32 -17.72
C ALA A 38 -4.26 4.45 -17.21
N LEU A 39 -4.42 4.51 -15.89
CA LEU A 39 -5.08 5.57 -15.14
C LEU A 39 -4.01 6.40 -14.41
N ARG A 40 -4.15 7.73 -14.39
CA ARG A 40 -3.21 8.67 -13.75
C ARG A 40 -3.95 9.57 -12.77
N TRP A 41 -3.38 9.74 -11.58
CA TRP A 41 -3.76 10.73 -10.58
C TRP A 41 -2.60 11.72 -10.41
N ASP A 42 -2.66 12.88 -11.08
CA ASP A 42 -1.53 13.83 -11.07
C ASP A 42 -1.24 14.39 -9.67
N GLU A 43 -2.28 14.65 -8.88
CA GLU A 43 -2.14 15.20 -7.50
C GLU A 43 -1.43 14.22 -6.57
N LEU A 44 -1.62 12.92 -6.78
CA LEU A 44 -1.05 11.85 -5.96
C LEU A 44 0.28 11.32 -6.51
N ASP A 45 0.69 11.79 -7.69
CA ASP A 45 1.78 11.24 -8.51
C ASP A 45 1.68 9.70 -8.67
N GLU A 46 0.46 9.20 -8.86
CA GLU A 46 0.20 7.76 -8.98
C GLU A 46 -0.26 7.41 -10.39
N ASP A 47 0.24 6.29 -10.89
CA ASP A 47 -0.25 5.67 -12.11
C ASP A 47 -0.51 4.16 -11.95
N ILE A 48 -1.62 3.72 -12.55
CA ILE A 48 -2.05 2.33 -12.51
C ILE A 48 -2.29 1.85 -13.93
N HIS A 49 -1.49 0.87 -14.36
CA HIS A 49 -1.70 0.21 -15.64
C HIS A 49 -2.99 -0.62 -15.61
N ILE A 50 -3.80 -0.58 -16.68
CA ILE A 50 -5.11 -1.26 -16.75
C ILE A 50 -4.99 -2.78 -16.53
N SER A 51 -3.86 -3.38 -16.92
CA SER A 51 -3.62 -4.81 -16.66
C SER A 51 -3.58 -5.17 -15.17
N SER A 52 -3.33 -4.21 -14.27
CA SER A 52 -3.36 -4.45 -12.82
C SER A 52 -4.74 -4.92 -12.35
N PHE A 53 -5.82 -4.48 -13.02
CA PHE A 53 -7.20 -4.87 -12.70
C PHE A 53 -7.55 -6.29 -13.16
N ALA A 54 -6.66 -6.99 -13.87
CA ALA A 54 -6.83 -8.41 -14.18
C ALA A 54 -6.42 -9.33 -13.01
N GLU A 55 -5.70 -8.79 -12.00
CA GLU A 55 -5.37 -9.55 -10.79
C GLU A 55 -6.59 -9.68 -9.87
N THR A 56 -6.80 -10.89 -9.37
CA THR A 56 -7.92 -11.25 -8.48
C THR A 56 -7.49 -11.49 -7.03
N LYS A 57 -6.26 -11.12 -6.68
CA LYS A 57 -5.74 -11.33 -5.33
C LYS A 57 -6.44 -10.41 -4.34
N GLU A 58 -7.00 -11.01 -3.29
CA GLU A 58 -7.60 -10.31 -2.16
C GLU A 58 -6.60 -10.15 -1.00
N PRO A 59 -6.79 -9.13 -0.13
CA PRO A 59 -5.93 -8.91 1.02
C PRO A 59 -6.13 -9.99 2.09
N GLU A 60 -5.02 -10.43 2.69
CA GLU A 60 -5.04 -11.40 3.80
C GLU A 60 -5.12 -10.68 5.16
N TYR A 61 -6.22 -10.94 5.90
CA TYR A 61 -6.46 -10.41 7.24
C TYR A 61 -6.85 -11.51 8.24
N PRO A 62 -6.51 -11.35 9.55
CA PRO A 62 -5.54 -10.39 10.07
C PRO A 62 -4.11 -10.81 9.73
N ASN A 63 -3.20 -9.86 9.53
CA ASN A 63 -1.77 -10.14 9.39
C ASN A 63 -0.97 -9.50 10.53
N GLU A 64 0.20 -10.06 10.84
CA GLU A 64 1.02 -9.64 11.98
C GLU A 64 1.48 -8.18 11.87
N ILE A 65 1.86 -7.73 10.68
CA ILE A 65 2.31 -6.35 10.44
C ILE A 65 1.16 -5.36 10.71
N ALA A 66 -0.04 -5.64 10.20
CA ALA A 66 -1.23 -4.84 10.45
C ALA A 66 -1.52 -4.69 11.94
N ARG A 67 -1.38 -5.79 12.71
CA ARG A 67 -1.61 -5.79 14.16
C ARG A 67 -0.60 -4.91 14.90
N ILE A 68 0.66 -4.89 14.48
CA ILE A 68 1.68 -4.04 15.10
C ILE A 68 1.34 -2.56 14.88
N PHE A 69 1.04 -2.17 13.65
CA PHE A 69 0.71 -0.77 13.33
C PHE A 69 -0.62 -0.32 13.93
N SER A 70 -1.60 -1.21 14.11
CA SER A 70 -2.87 -0.83 14.76
C SER A 70 -2.76 -0.63 16.28
N GLN A 71 -1.73 -1.22 16.92
CA GLN A 71 -1.47 -1.05 18.35
C GLN A 71 -0.72 0.25 18.68
N ILE A 72 -0.08 0.88 17.69
CA ILE A 72 0.73 2.08 17.86
C ILE A 72 0.34 3.12 16.79
N PRO A 73 -0.80 3.82 16.94
CA PRO A 73 -1.29 4.80 15.96
C PRO A 73 -0.29 5.93 15.65
N GLU A 74 0.59 6.26 16.59
CA GLU A 74 1.64 7.28 16.47
C GLU A 74 2.81 6.82 15.58
N LEU A 75 2.90 5.53 15.26
CA LEU A 75 4.00 4.96 14.47
C LEU A 75 3.88 5.36 13.00
N ASN A 76 4.85 6.12 12.52
CA ASN A 76 4.87 6.59 11.13
C ASN A 76 5.40 5.50 10.17
N VAL A 77 4.52 4.98 9.29
CA VAL A 77 4.86 3.98 8.26
C VAL A 77 6.05 4.41 7.39
N SER A 78 6.12 5.69 7.01
CA SER A 78 7.21 6.19 6.17
C SER A 78 8.55 6.20 6.90
N ALA A 79 8.56 6.47 8.21
CA ALA A 79 9.77 6.43 9.02
C ALA A 79 10.31 5.01 9.15
N VAL A 80 9.43 4.04 9.44
CA VAL A 80 9.80 2.61 9.51
C VAL A 80 10.29 2.09 8.16
N ALA A 81 9.62 2.43 7.06
CA ALA A 81 10.05 2.03 5.73
C ALA A 81 11.46 2.55 5.40
N ARG A 82 11.74 3.82 5.74
CA ARG A 82 13.07 4.42 5.54
C ARG A 82 14.14 3.76 6.39
N SER A 83 13.87 3.42 7.65
CA SER A 83 14.89 2.85 8.54
C SER A 83 15.35 1.45 8.10
N ILE A 84 14.48 0.69 7.41
CA ILE A 84 14.82 -0.64 6.85
C ILE A 84 15.10 -0.61 5.34
N GLY A 85 15.18 0.59 4.74
CA GLY A 85 15.56 0.76 3.34
C GLY A 85 14.55 0.24 2.31
N ILE A 86 13.25 0.24 2.62
CA ILE A 86 12.19 -0.16 1.68
C ILE A 86 11.29 1.00 1.27
N ASN A 87 10.62 0.84 0.13
CA ASN A 87 9.61 1.78 -0.30
C ASN A 87 8.38 1.73 0.64
N LYS A 88 7.83 2.89 0.99
CA LYS A 88 6.62 3.00 1.83
C LYS A 88 5.46 2.15 1.30
N SER A 89 5.19 2.18 0.00
CA SER A 89 4.09 1.41 -0.61
C SER A 89 4.28 -0.10 -0.46
N LEU A 90 5.53 -0.59 -0.41
CA LEU A 90 5.79 -2.00 -0.10
C LEU A 90 5.41 -2.32 1.35
N LEU A 91 5.78 -1.48 2.31
CA LEU A 91 5.40 -1.65 3.71
C LEU A 91 3.87 -1.54 3.88
N SER A 92 3.23 -0.57 3.25
CA SER A 92 1.76 -0.44 3.23
C SER A 92 1.10 -1.67 2.60
N SER A 93 1.69 -2.27 1.55
CA SER A 93 1.18 -3.53 0.98
C SER A 93 1.24 -4.70 1.96
N TYR A 94 2.24 -4.73 2.86
CA TYR A 94 2.29 -5.71 3.95
C TYR A 94 1.23 -5.42 5.01
N ILE A 95 1.08 -4.16 5.43
CA ILE A 95 0.05 -3.72 6.38
C ILE A 95 -1.34 -4.09 5.85
N TYR A 96 -1.63 -3.80 4.59
CA TYR A 96 -2.93 -4.07 3.96
C TYR A 96 -3.10 -5.51 3.46
N GLY A 97 -2.18 -6.42 3.77
CA GLY A 97 -2.34 -7.86 3.48
C GLY A 97 -2.25 -8.25 2.00
N MET A 98 -1.91 -7.32 1.11
CA MET A 98 -1.74 -7.61 -0.33
C MET A 98 -0.45 -8.36 -0.62
N LYS A 99 0.57 -8.18 0.23
CA LYS A 99 1.84 -8.90 0.17
C LYS A 99 2.14 -9.49 1.54
N LYS A 100 2.82 -10.65 1.54
CA LYS A 100 3.29 -11.29 2.76
C LYS A 100 4.81 -11.09 2.87
N PRO A 101 5.33 -10.47 3.93
CA PRO A 101 6.77 -10.38 4.15
C PRO A 101 7.36 -11.76 4.44
N SER A 102 8.64 -11.95 4.13
CA SER A 102 9.40 -13.12 4.60
C SER A 102 9.61 -13.05 6.12
N PRO A 103 9.94 -14.16 6.80
CA PRO A 103 10.24 -14.14 8.23
C PRO A 103 11.36 -13.15 8.60
N GLU A 104 12.42 -13.10 7.79
CA GLU A 104 13.53 -12.14 7.94
C GLU A 104 13.02 -10.70 7.83
N ARG A 105 12.23 -10.40 6.79
CA ARG A 105 11.65 -9.07 6.60
C ARG A 105 10.72 -8.66 7.74
N THR A 106 9.97 -9.60 8.30
CA THR A 106 9.13 -9.36 9.48
C THR A 106 9.97 -8.98 10.70
N GLU A 107 11.08 -9.66 10.94
CA GLU A 107 11.98 -9.32 12.06
C GLU A 107 12.72 -8.01 11.84
N GLU A 108 13.10 -7.65 10.62
CA GLU A 108 13.63 -6.32 10.30
C GLU A 108 12.62 -5.22 10.65
N ILE A 109 11.36 -5.36 10.23
CA ILE A 109 10.29 -4.40 10.54
C ILE A 109 10.14 -4.26 12.06
N LYS A 110 10.06 -5.36 12.80
CA LYS A 110 9.96 -5.34 14.26
C LYS A 110 11.16 -4.67 14.92
N SER A 111 12.37 -4.96 14.44
CA SER A 111 13.60 -4.42 15.00
C SER A 111 13.67 -2.90 14.81
N ALA A 112 13.32 -2.40 13.62
CA ALA A 112 13.21 -0.97 13.38
C ALA A 112 12.20 -0.28 14.30
N ILE A 113 11.05 -0.91 14.54
CA ILE A 113 10.03 -0.35 15.44
C ILE A 113 10.55 -0.30 16.89
N ARG A 114 11.25 -1.36 17.34
CA ARG A 114 11.88 -1.39 18.67
C ARG A 114 12.94 -0.29 18.82
N GLU A 115 13.78 -0.10 17.81
CA GLU A 115 14.82 0.94 17.79
C GLU A 115 14.20 2.35 17.87
N ILE A 116 13.14 2.60 17.07
CA ILE A 116 12.39 3.87 17.15
C ILE A 116 11.84 4.08 18.56
N GLY A 117 11.26 3.06 19.18
CA GLY A 117 10.76 3.15 20.56
C GLY A 117 11.86 3.41 21.59
N GLN A 118 13.02 2.77 21.45
CA GLN A 118 14.19 3.02 22.31
C GLN A 118 14.71 4.46 22.17
N ASN A 119 14.78 4.96 20.94
CA ASN A 119 15.18 6.34 20.67
C ASN A 119 14.19 7.35 21.28
N MET A 120 12.89 7.04 21.29
CA MET A 120 11.88 7.88 21.95
C MET A 120 12.07 7.93 23.47
N ILE A 121 12.38 6.79 24.11
CA ILE A 121 12.65 6.73 25.56
C ILE A 121 13.93 7.51 25.91
N ALA A 122 14.97 7.45 25.07
CA ALA A 122 16.24 8.13 25.35
C ALA A 122 16.16 9.66 25.28
N VAL A 123 15.10 10.23 24.68
CA VAL A 123 14.89 11.67 24.53
C VAL A 123 14.04 12.26 25.68
N VAL A 124 13.35 11.43 26.46
CA VAL A 124 12.48 11.83 27.59
C VAL A 124 13.09 11.44 28.93
#